data_AF-A0A1Y2K129-F1
#
_entry.id   AF-A0A1Y2K129-F1
#
_cell.length_a   1.000
_cell.length_b   1.000
_cell.length_c   1.000
_cell.angle_alpha   90.00
_cell.angle_beta   90.00
_cell.angle_gamma   90.00
#
_symmetry.space_group_name_H-M   'P 1'
#
loop_
_entity.id
_entity.type
_entity.pdbx_description
1 polymer ?
#
loop_
_entity_poly.entity_id
_entity_poly.type
_entity_poly.pdbx_seq_one_letter_code
_entity_poly.pdbx_strand_id
1 'polypeptide(L)'
;MAQMLPEPLQRMLATLQPGSGAPAGREALSGQSGGAKPQPGAQEPPMALDEVAIKLPEKPFHIALSSDAPALDEVAQAQLAIASGRVEAAEARLRKLHAAYPKLEAPLVALADLLLRQERWAELRQLMESDTDMAESSPPLIFAYARALWATGQTSRATLLLAGSERINPSEHPNHYSLLAAIYQRTGRPMRAARLYRTLLSSHPPEGRWWLGLALAEEKRGAQAAARKAYAALLSMPNPTVGGGALQYAQRRLAALDQQDPP
;
A
#
# COMPACT_ATOMS: atom_id res chain seq x y z
N MET A 1 36.37 -7.80 -2.98
CA MET A 1 35.53 -8.46 -4.01
C MET A 1 34.08 -8.34 -3.57
N ALA A 2 33.25 -7.57 -4.29
CA ALA A 2 31.84 -7.40 -3.94
C ALA A 2 31.10 -8.72 -4.23
N GLN A 3 30.71 -9.46 -3.20
CA GLN A 3 29.92 -10.68 -3.36
C GLN A 3 28.53 -10.30 -3.87
N MET A 4 28.15 -10.81 -5.05
CA MET A 4 26.78 -10.71 -5.57
C MET A 4 25.81 -11.35 -4.57
N LEU A 5 24.65 -10.72 -4.37
CA LEU A 5 23.57 -11.26 -3.54
C LEU A 5 23.07 -12.60 -4.13
N PRO A 6 22.65 -13.59 -3.33
CA PRO A 6 22.11 -14.85 -3.83
C PRO A 6 20.82 -14.67 -4.65
N GLU A 7 20.62 -15.46 -5.70
CA GLU A 7 19.44 -15.51 -6.58
C GLU A 7 18.07 -15.35 -5.87
N PRO A 8 17.76 -16.03 -4.76
CA PRO A 8 16.45 -15.85 -4.12
C PRO A 8 16.28 -14.51 -3.39
N LEU A 9 17.37 -13.86 -2.96
CA LEU A 9 17.33 -12.49 -2.47
C LEU A 9 17.26 -11.47 -3.60
N GLN A 10 17.92 -11.77 -4.72
CA GLN A 10 17.70 -11.01 -5.95
C GLN A 10 16.24 -11.13 -6.39
N ARG A 11 15.61 -12.30 -6.29
CA ARG A 11 14.18 -12.50 -6.58
C ARG A 11 13.25 -11.82 -5.58
N MET A 12 13.59 -11.74 -4.30
CA MET A 12 12.79 -10.98 -3.33
C MET A 12 12.96 -9.45 -3.49
N LEU A 13 14.16 -9.00 -3.87
CA LEU A 13 14.38 -7.64 -4.35
C LEU A 13 13.77 -7.41 -5.75
N ALA A 14 13.55 -8.48 -6.53
CA ALA A 14 12.88 -8.45 -7.83
C ALA A 14 11.37 -8.56 -7.72
N THR A 15 10.78 -9.13 -6.67
CA THR A 15 9.38 -8.83 -6.29
C THR A 15 9.20 -7.37 -5.85
N LEU A 16 10.31 -6.62 -5.80
CA LEU A 16 10.36 -5.17 -5.67
C LEU A 16 10.85 -4.46 -6.95
N GLN A 17 10.97 -5.15 -8.10
CA GLN A 17 11.30 -4.60 -9.43
C GLN A 17 10.42 -5.22 -10.55
N PRO A 18 10.28 -4.59 -11.74
CA PRO A 18 9.41 -5.08 -12.81
C PRO A 18 10.01 -6.27 -13.55
N GLY A 19 9.17 -7.20 -14.02
CA GLY A 19 9.61 -8.18 -15.01
C GLY A 19 8.54 -9.03 -15.68
N SER A 20 8.01 -8.54 -16.81
CA SER A 20 7.66 -9.29 -18.03
C SER A 20 6.49 -10.30 -18.00
N GLY A 21 5.35 -9.86 -18.57
CA GLY A 21 4.69 -10.61 -19.65
C GLY A 21 3.62 -11.65 -19.31
N ALA A 22 2.37 -11.17 -19.23
CA ALA A 22 1.13 -11.74 -19.81
C ALA A 22 0.58 -13.14 -19.37
N PRO A 23 -0.75 -13.36 -19.51
CA PRO A 23 -1.54 -14.15 -18.55
C PRO A 23 -2.32 -15.34 -19.16
N ALA A 24 -2.77 -16.26 -18.30
CA ALA A 24 -3.94 -17.14 -18.49
C ALA A 24 -4.25 -17.81 -17.13
N GLY A 25 -5.48 -18.07 -16.69
CA GLY A 25 -6.79 -17.96 -17.30
C GLY A 25 -7.87 -18.06 -16.21
N ARG A 26 -9.04 -17.55 -16.55
CA ARG A 26 -10.28 -17.60 -15.77
C ARG A 26 -10.85 -19.02 -15.75
N GLU A 27 -11.57 -19.36 -14.69
CA GLU A 27 -12.83 -20.10 -14.79
C GLU A 27 -13.73 -19.78 -13.59
N ALA A 28 -15.03 -19.73 -13.85
CA ALA A 28 -16.10 -19.24 -12.98
C ALA A 28 -17.16 -20.34 -12.77
N LEU A 29 -18.21 -19.98 -11.98
CA LEU A 29 -19.54 -20.61 -11.78
C LEU A 29 -19.67 -21.34 -10.41
N SER A 30 -20.79 -21.33 -9.66
CA SER A 30 -22.11 -20.66 -9.71
C SER A 30 -23.00 -21.15 -8.53
N GLY A 31 -24.08 -20.44 -8.16
CA GLY A 31 -25.28 -20.99 -7.46
C GLY A 31 -25.85 -20.08 -6.35
N GLN A 32 -26.94 -19.31 -6.56
CA GLN A 32 -28.37 -19.58 -6.21
C GLN A 32 -28.70 -19.56 -4.69
N SER A 33 -29.84 -19.12 -4.12
CA SER A 33 -31.14 -18.51 -4.52
C SER A 33 -31.98 -18.26 -3.23
N GLY A 34 -33.02 -17.40 -3.28
CA GLY A 34 -34.20 -17.37 -2.37
C GLY A 34 -34.24 -16.18 -1.38
N GLY A 35 -35.32 -15.42 -1.14
CA GLY A 35 -36.74 -15.47 -1.50
C GLY A 35 -37.60 -15.23 -0.24
N ALA A 36 -38.41 -14.15 -0.16
CA ALA A 36 -39.72 -14.04 0.53
C ALA A 36 -40.09 -12.62 1.08
N LYS A 37 -41.37 -12.26 0.91
CA LYS A 37 -42.25 -11.25 1.58
C LYS A 37 -43.68 -11.88 1.56
N PRO A 38 -44.76 -11.43 2.27
CA PRO A 38 -45.03 -10.13 2.94
C PRO A 38 -45.85 -10.16 4.30
N GLN A 39 -46.17 -8.95 4.81
CA GLN A 39 -47.05 -8.31 5.89
C GLN A 39 -48.39 -9.00 6.36
N PRO A 40 -49.35 -8.43 7.19
CA PRO A 40 -49.59 -7.08 7.83
C PRO A 40 -50.30 -6.97 9.25
N GLY A 41 -50.55 -5.73 9.75
CA GLY A 41 -51.67 -5.29 10.66
C GLY A 41 -51.31 -4.99 12.15
N ALA A 42 -51.84 -4.01 12.92
CA ALA A 42 -52.87 -2.96 12.74
C ALA A 42 -52.87 -1.95 13.94
N GLN A 43 -53.38 -0.73 13.70
CA GLN A 43 -54.12 0.21 14.59
C GLN A 43 -53.46 1.12 15.67
N GLU A 44 -53.77 2.42 15.53
CA GLU A 44 -53.61 3.63 16.39
C GLU A 44 -54.97 3.97 17.07
N PRO A 45 -55.19 5.05 17.91
CA PRO A 45 -54.36 5.96 18.75
C PRO A 45 -55.06 6.25 20.14
N PRO A 46 -55.07 7.43 20.85
CA PRO A 46 -54.25 8.68 20.90
C PRO A 46 -53.91 9.26 22.33
N MET A 47 -53.21 10.43 22.35
CA MET A 47 -53.01 11.46 23.42
C MET A 47 -52.03 11.16 24.58
N ALA A 48 -51.25 12.09 25.13
CA ALA A 48 -50.85 13.47 24.81
C ALA A 48 -49.69 13.80 25.78
N LEU A 49 -48.66 14.53 25.34
CA LEU A 49 -47.87 15.37 26.24
C LEU A 49 -47.48 16.65 25.51
N ASP A 50 -47.81 17.73 26.20
CA ASP A 50 -47.79 19.12 25.77
C ASP A 50 -46.43 19.65 25.31
N GLU A 51 -46.57 20.68 24.47
CA GLU A 51 -45.65 21.73 24.10
C GLU A 51 -44.40 21.91 24.97
N VAL A 52 -43.25 21.64 24.37
CA VAL A 52 -42.11 22.56 24.49
C VAL A 52 -41.72 22.95 23.07
N ALA A 53 -42.15 24.14 22.67
CA ALA A 53 -41.79 24.78 21.43
C ALA A 53 -40.28 25.05 21.39
N ILE A 54 -39.50 24.07 20.91
CA ILE A 54 -38.18 24.36 20.36
C ILE A 54 -38.45 24.80 18.93
N LYS A 55 -38.38 26.11 18.72
CA LYS A 55 -38.40 26.74 17.39
C LYS A 55 -37.16 26.25 16.62
N LEU A 56 -37.29 25.12 15.92
CA LEU A 56 -36.28 24.70 14.94
C LEU A 56 -36.19 25.81 13.87
N PRO A 57 -34.99 26.25 13.48
CA PRO A 57 -34.87 27.15 12.35
C PRO A 57 -35.39 26.44 11.10
N GLU A 58 -36.49 26.96 10.53
CA GLU A 58 -37.00 26.62 9.20
C GLU A 58 -36.05 27.12 8.10
N LYS A 59 -34.81 26.61 8.11
CA LYS A 59 -33.99 26.60 6.91
C LYS A 59 -33.95 25.16 6.46
N PRO A 60 -34.29 24.86 5.19
CA PRO A 60 -34.10 23.51 4.69
C PRO A 60 -32.64 23.14 4.93
N PHE A 61 -32.41 22.18 5.83
CA PHE A 61 -31.18 21.41 5.82
C PHE A 61 -31.18 20.72 4.47
N HIS A 62 -30.55 21.36 3.49
CA HIS A 62 -30.01 20.64 2.35
C HIS A 62 -28.98 19.69 2.97
N ILE A 63 -29.41 18.47 3.29
CA ILE A 63 -28.51 17.34 3.26
C ILE A 63 -28.06 17.33 1.81
N ALA A 64 -26.94 18.01 1.54
CA ALA A 64 -26.19 17.80 0.32
C ALA A 64 -25.75 16.33 0.40
N LEU A 65 -26.62 15.43 -0.07
CA LEU A 65 -26.17 14.17 -0.65
C LEU A 65 -25.02 14.61 -1.55
N SER A 66 -23.79 14.26 -1.18
CA SER A 66 -22.63 14.68 -1.95
C SER A 66 -22.92 14.30 -3.40
N SER A 67 -22.74 15.25 -4.33
CA SER A 67 -22.94 15.01 -5.76
C SER A 67 -22.15 13.81 -6.29
N ASP A 68 -21.21 13.33 -5.49
CA ASP A 68 -20.22 12.31 -5.79
C ASP A 68 -20.62 10.94 -5.24
N ALA A 69 -21.68 10.83 -4.43
CA ALA A 69 -22.21 9.55 -3.92
C ALA A 69 -22.42 8.48 -5.01
N PRO A 70 -23.04 8.79 -6.18
CA PRO A 70 -23.14 7.80 -7.27
C PRO A 70 -21.77 7.44 -7.87
N ALA A 71 -20.84 8.40 -7.97
CA ALA A 71 -19.50 8.13 -8.48
C ALA A 71 -18.69 7.21 -7.54
N LEU A 72 -18.86 7.37 -6.23
CA LEU A 72 -18.26 6.50 -5.22
C LEU A 72 -18.81 5.08 -5.27
N ASP A 73 -20.11 4.90 -5.49
CA ASP A 73 -20.69 3.57 -5.71
C ASP A 73 -20.12 2.90 -6.97
N GLU A 74 -19.98 3.66 -8.07
CA GLU A 74 -19.37 3.10 -9.28
C GLU A 74 -17.89 2.71 -9.10
N VAL A 75 -17.12 3.43 -8.27
CA VAL A 75 -15.76 3.01 -7.89
C VAL A 75 -15.79 1.68 -7.15
N ALA A 76 -16.69 1.53 -6.18
CA ALA A 76 -16.84 0.27 -5.44
C ALA A 76 -17.20 -0.89 -6.38
N GLN A 77 -18.15 -0.68 -7.29
CA GLN A 77 -18.50 -1.69 -8.30
C GLN A 77 -17.31 -2.07 -9.20
N ALA A 78 -16.50 -1.08 -9.61
CA ALA A 78 -15.30 -1.34 -10.40
C ALA A 78 -14.27 -2.15 -9.60
N GLN A 79 -14.08 -1.86 -8.32
CA GLN A 79 -13.21 -2.66 -7.44
C GLN A 79 -13.70 -4.10 -7.28
N LEU A 80 -15.01 -4.32 -7.12
CA LEU A 80 -15.59 -5.68 -7.13
C LEU A 80 -15.37 -6.38 -8.48
N ALA A 81 -15.50 -5.65 -9.59
CA ALA A 81 -15.24 -6.18 -10.92
C ALA A 81 -13.76 -6.59 -11.10
N ILE A 82 -12.81 -5.82 -10.55
CA ILE A 82 -11.39 -6.19 -10.49
C ILE A 82 -11.22 -7.49 -9.70
N ALA A 83 -11.81 -7.59 -8.50
CA ALA A 83 -11.76 -8.80 -7.68
C ALA A 83 -12.38 -10.02 -8.37
N SER A 84 -13.36 -9.80 -9.25
CA SER A 84 -14.01 -10.83 -10.06
C SER A 84 -13.27 -11.15 -11.38
N GLY A 85 -12.06 -10.62 -11.58
CA GLY A 85 -11.27 -10.83 -12.79
C GLY A 85 -11.78 -10.09 -14.04
N ARG A 86 -12.72 -9.15 -13.91
CA ARG A 86 -13.21 -8.26 -14.98
C ARG A 86 -12.40 -6.95 -15.02
N VAL A 87 -11.09 -7.12 -15.09
CA VAL A 87 -10.10 -6.05 -14.89
C VAL A 87 -10.19 -4.95 -15.95
N GLU A 88 -10.21 -5.30 -17.24
CA GLU A 88 -10.20 -4.31 -18.32
C GLU A 88 -11.45 -3.41 -18.32
N ALA A 89 -12.62 -4.01 -18.14
CA ALA A 89 -13.88 -3.28 -18.06
C ALA A 89 -13.93 -2.35 -16.84
N ALA A 90 -13.37 -2.81 -15.70
CA ALA A 90 -13.27 -2.01 -14.50
C ALA A 90 -12.30 -0.83 -14.68
N GLU A 91 -11.13 -1.06 -15.27
CA GLU A 91 -10.18 0.01 -15.57
C GLU A 91 -10.78 1.06 -16.50
N ALA A 92 -11.44 0.62 -17.59
CA ALA A 92 -12.09 1.52 -18.52
C ALA A 92 -13.17 2.37 -17.83
N ARG A 93 -13.92 1.78 -16.89
CA ARG A 93 -14.90 2.51 -16.07
C ARG A 93 -14.24 3.52 -15.14
N LEU A 94 -13.19 3.12 -14.42
CA LEU A 94 -12.46 4.01 -13.52
C LEU A 94 -11.83 5.19 -14.27
N ARG A 95 -11.27 4.98 -15.47
CA ARG A 95 -10.74 6.07 -16.31
C ARG A 95 -11.82 7.05 -16.72
N LYS A 96 -13.01 6.56 -17.09
CA LYS A 96 -14.17 7.42 -17.39
C LYS A 96 -14.62 8.22 -16.16
N LEU A 97 -14.66 7.59 -14.99
CA LEU A 97 -15.01 8.25 -13.73
C LEU A 97 -13.99 9.34 -13.38
N HIS A 98 -12.69 9.05 -13.49
CA HIS A 98 -11.64 10.05 -13.26
C HIS A 98 -11.78 11.24 -14.20
N ALA A 99 -12.04 11.00 -15.49
CA ALA A 99 -12.25 12.07 -16.47
C ALA A 99 -13.52 12.91 -16.18
N ALA A 100 -14.59 12.29 -15.68
CA ALA A 100 -15.83 12.98 -15.33
C ALA A 100 -15.74 13.75 -14.00
N TYR A 101 -14.96 13.23 -13.05
CA TYR A 101 -14.79 13.76 -11.70
C TYR A 101 -13.31 13.95 -11.35
N PRO A 102 -12.58 14.88 -12.01
CA PRO A 102 -11.13 15.02 -11.87
C PRO A 102 -10.66 15.42 -10.46
N LYS A 103 -11.57 15.94 -9.62
CA LYS A 103 -11.29 16.28 -8.21
C LYS A 103 -11.60 15.14 -7.24
N LEU A 104 -12.30 14.10 -7.70
CA LEU A 104 -12.61 12.94 -6.88
C LEU A 104 -11.40 12.02 -6.86
N GLU A 105 -10.82 11.83 -5.68
CA GLU A 105 -9.60 11.05 -5.52
C GLU A 105 -9.82 9.53 -5.73
N ALA A 106 -11.02 9.03 -5.39
CA ALA A 106 -11.29 7.60 -5.32
C ALA A 106 -11.06 6.83 -6.65
N PRO A 107 -11.51 7.31 -7.83
CA PRO A 107 -11.17 6.69 -9.11
C PRO A 107 -9.67 6.64 -9.38
N LEU A 108 -8.95 7.71 -9.08
CA LEU A 108 -7.50 7.79 -9.30
C LEU A 108 -6.74 6.83 -8.38
N VAL A 109 -7.12 6.74 -7.10
CA VAL A 109 -6.56 5.76 -6.16
C VAL A 109 -6.81 4.33 -6.63
N ALA A 110 -8.03 4.02 -7.09
CA ALA A 110 -8.36 2.69 -7.60
C ALA A 110 -7.58 2.34 -8.87
N LEU A 111 -7.40 3.29 -9.80
CA LEU A 111 -6.54 3.12 -10.97
C LEU A 111 -5.08 2.92 -10.56
N ALA A 112 -4.58 3.72 -9.62
CA ALA A 112 -3.21 3.63 -9.13
C ALA A 112 -2.94 2.25 -8.51
N ASP A 113 -3.82 1.77 -7.63
CA ASP A 113 -3.70 0.44 -7.03
C ASP A 113 -3.75 -0.68 -8.09
N LEU A 114 -4.64 -0.55 -9.07
CA LEU A 114 -4.72 -1.51 -10.17
C LEU A 114 -3.43 -1.58 -10.99
N LEU A 115 -2.88 -0.43 -11.37
CA LEU A 115 -1.65 -0.33 -12.15
C LEU A 115 -0.43 -0.78 -11.34
N LEU A 116 -0.40 -0.52 -10.03
CA LEU A 116 0.63 -1.02 -9.11
C LEU A 116 0.65 -2.56 -9.09
N ARG A 117 -0.51 -3.20 -8.91
CA ARG A 117 -0.64 -4.67 -8.85
C ARG A 117 -0.26 -5.35 -10.15
N GLN A 118 -0.52 -4.69 -11.29
CA GLN A 118 -0.14 -5.18 -12.61
C GLN A 118 1.27 -4.76 -13.03
N GLU A 119 2.00 -4.05 -12.16
CA GLU A 119 3.35 -3.56 -12.45
C GLU A 119 3.44 -2.69 -13.71
N ARG A 120 2.36 -1.99 -14.07
CA ARG A 120 2.29 -1.11 -15.25
C ARG A 120 2.90 0.26 -14.94
N TRP A 121 4.19 0.26 -14.60
CA TRP A 121 4.89 1.42 -14.03
C TRP A 121 4.94 2.63 -14.95
N ALA A 122 5.13 2.42 -16.25
CA ALA A 122 5.21 3.51 -17.22
C ALA A 122 3.86 4.24 -17.33
N GLU A 123 2.76 3.48 -17.40
CA GLU A 123 1.41 4.02 -17.43
C GLU A 123 1.03 4.69 -16.12
N LEU A 124 1.36 4.06 -14.98
CA LEU A 124 1.13 4.66 -13.67
C LEU A 124 1.87 5.99 -13.52
N ARG A 125 3.14 6.05 -13.94
CA ARG A 125 3.89 7.30 -13.91
C ARG A 125 3.24 8.36 -14.78
N GLN A 126 2.84 8.01 -16.00
CA GLN A 126 2.20 8.96 -16.91
C GLN A 126 0.87 9.47 -16.34
N LEU A 127 0.06 8.60 -15.73
CA LEU A 127 -1.19 8.97 -15.05
C LEU A 127 -0.93 9.94 -13.88
N MET A 128 0.09 9.69 -13.07
CA MET A 128 0.44 10.58 -11.96
C MET A 128 1.03 11.92 -12.45
N GLU A 129 1.79 11.91 -13.55
CA GLU A 129 2.35 13.13 -14.15
C GLU A 129 1.27 13.99 -14.82
N SER A 130 0.21 13.38 -15.38
CA SER A 130 -0.94 14.14 -15.93
C SER A 130 -1.80 14.80 -14.86
N ASP A 131 -1.82 14.25 -13.65
CA ASP A 131 -2.66 14.69 -12.53
C ASP A 131 -1.79 15.06 -11.32
N THR A 132 -0.73 15.85 -11.52
CA THR A 132 0.31 16.10 -10.51
C THR A 132 -0.26 16.62 -9.18
N ASP A 133 -1.23 17.55 -9.22
CA ASP A 133 -1.86 18.10 -8.01
C ASP A 133 -2.55 17.02 -7.16
N MET A 134 -3.16 16.02 -7.81
CA MET A 134 -3.80 14.88 -7.13
C MET A 134 -2.77 13.81 -6.76
N ALA A 135 -1.74 13.58 -7.57
CA ALA A 135 -0.71 12.58 -7.31
C ALA A 135 0.03 12.82 -5.99
N GLU A 136 0.10 14.07 -5.53
CA GLU A 136 0.74 14.47 -4.28
C GLU A 136 -0.27 14.82 -3.17
N SER A 137 -1.57 14.58 -3.38
CA SER A 137 -2.62 14.99 -2.44
C SER A 137 -2.76 14.06 -1.24
N SER A 138 -2.49 12.77 -1.41
CA SER A 138 -2.77 11.75 -0.39
C SER A 138 -1.66 10.70 -0.26
N PRO A 139 -1.49 10.08 0.92
CA PRO A 139 -0.47 9.06 1.14
C PRO A 139 -0.52 7.87 0.18
N PRO A 140 -1.70 7.30 -0.19
CA PRO A 140 -1.78 6.22 -1.17
C PRO A 140 -1.25 6.63 -2.56
N LEU A 141 -1.58 7.83 -3.03
CA LEU A 141 -1.15 8.34 -4.33
C LEU A 141 0.34 8.69 -4.34
N ILE A 142 0.82 9.34 -3.28
CA ILE A 142 2.25 9.61 -3.08
C ILE A 142 3.06 8.31 -3.13
N PHE A 143 2.60 7.27 -2.42
CA PHE A 143 3.24 5.96 -2.45
C PHE A 143 3.25 5.36 -3.87
N ALA A 144 2.09 5.37 -4.55
CA ALA A 144 1.95 4.81 -5.89
C ALA A 144 2.86 5.52 -6.89
N TYR A 145 2.88 6.85 -6.85
CA TYR A 145 3.70 7.67 -7.73
C TYR A 145 5.20 7.47 -7.45
N ALA A 146 5.62 7.51 -6.19
CA ALA A 146 7.00 7.24 -5.82
C ALA A 146 7.46 5.85 -6.26
N ARG A 147 6.56 4.86 -6.15
CA ARG A 147 6.83 3.50 -6.61
C ARG A 147 7.02 3.44 -8.13
N ALA A 148 6.16 4.11 -8.89
CA ALA A 148 6.29 4.21 -10.34
C ALA A 148 7.57 4.93 -10.76
N LEU A 149 7.91 6.05 -10.11
CA LEU A 149 9.15 6.79 -10.32
C LEU A 149 10.38 5.91 -10.06
N TRP A 150 10.39 5.16 -8.96
CA TRP A 150 11.51 4.28 -8.63
C TRP A 150 11.65 3.12 -9.63
N ALA A 151 10.53 2.51 -10.02
CA ALA A 151 10.50 1.41 -10.99
C ALA A 151 10.96 1.85 -12.40
N THR A 152 10.70 3.12 -12.75
CA THR A 152 11.09 3.72 -14.05
C THR A 152 12.42 4.49 -13.98
N GLY A 153 13.26 4.21 -12.98
CA GLY A 153 14.62 4.72 -12.87
C GLY A 153 14.77 6.12 -12.27
N GLN A 154 13.68 6.82 -11.98
CA GLN A 154 13.68 8.19 -11.45
C GLN A 154 13.85 8.22 -9.92
N THR A 155 14.91 7.57 -9.44
CA THR A 155 15.16 7.32 -8.01
C THR A 155 15.26 8.61 -7.20
N SER A 156 15.86 9.67 -7.75
CA SER A 156 15.97 10.97 -7.06
C SER A 156 14.60 11.61 -6.84
N ARG A 157 13.71 11.58 -7.85
CA ARG A 157 12.33 12.10 -7.74
C ARG A 157 11.53 11.29 -6.73
N ALA A 158 11.60 9.96 -6.80
CA ALA A 158 10.93 9.07 -5.84
C ALA A 158 11.37 9.36 -4.39
N THR A 159 12.68 9.57 -4.18
CA THR A 159 13.23 9.90 -2.85
C THR A 159 12.71 11.24 -2.36
N LEU A 160 12.72 12.26 -3.22
CA LEU A 160 12.27 13.61 -2.87
C LEU A 160 10.79 13.61 -2.51
N LEU A 161 9.97 12.97 -3.34
CA LEU A 161 8.53 12.85 -3.11
C LEU A 161 8.23 12.21 -1.76
N LEU A 162 8.81 11.03 -1.46
CA LEU A 162 8.57 10.35 -0.20
C LEU A 162 9.14 11.09 1.02
N ALA A 163 10.32 11.71 0.87
CA ALA A 163 10.97 12.42 1.97
C ALA A 163 10.31 13.77 2.28
N GLY A 164 9.71 14.42 1.28
CA GLY A 164 8.99 15.68 1.44
C GLY A 164 7.62 15.54 2.12
N SER A 165 7.10 14.32 2.24
CA SER A 165 5.82 14.04 2.88
C SER A 165 5.94 13.89 4.40
N GLU A 166 6.55 14.87 5.08
CA GLU A 166 6.87 14.82 6.52
C GLU A 166 5.65 14.67 7.44
N ARG A 167 4.44 14.96 6.94
CA ARG A 167 3.18 14.87 7.68
C ARG A 167 2.57 13.46 7.71
N ILE A 168 3.12 12.52 6.94
CA ILE A 168 2.60 11.15 6.88
C ILE A 168 2.99 10.42 8.15
N ASN A 169 2.00 9.99 8.94
CA ASN A 169 2.26 9.23 10.16
C ASN A 169 2.82 7.83 9.83
N PRO A 170 4.01 7.44 10.33
CA PRO A 170 4.54 6.09 10.13
C PRO A 170 3.59 4.98 10.60
N SER A 171 2.81 5.24 11.65
CA SER A 171 1.82 4.31 12.21
C SER A 171 0.62 4.07 11.29
N GLU A 172 0.30 5.00 10.41
CA GLU A 172 -0.86 4.89 9.49
C GLU A 172 -0.43 4.40 8.10
N HIS A 173 0.78 4.78 7.68
CA HIS A 173 1.28 4.50 6.32
C HIS A 173 2.67 3.84 6.33
N PRO A 174 2.79 2.62 6.88
CA PRO A 174 4.08 1.92 6.95
C PRO A 174 4.71 1.67 5.58
N ASN A 175 3.89 1.49 4.53
CA ASN A 175 4.36 1.24 3.17
C ASN A 175 5.22 2.39 2.63
N HIS A 176 4.83 3.64 2.93
CA HIS A 176 5.58 4.86 2.56
C HIS A 176 7.00 4.82 3.10
N TYR A 177 7.12 4.58 4.41
CA TYR A 177 8.40 4.52 5.12
C TYR A 177 9.24 3.32 4.67
N SER A 178 8.59 2.17 4.44
CA SER A 178 9.29 0.97 3.99
C SER A 178 9.90 1.13 2.59
N LEU A 179 9.19 1.82 1.69
CA LEU A 179 9.69 2.14 0.35
C LEU A 179 10.85 3.14 0.41
N LEU A 180 10.71 4.21 1.20
CA LEU A 180 11.79 5.19 1.37
C LEU A 180 13.04 4.54 1.99
N ALA A 181 12.88 3.65 2.96
CA ALA A 181 13.97 2.88 3.55
C ALA A 181 14.69 2.00 2.51
N ALA A 182 13.93 1.28 1.69
CA ALA A 182 14.46 0.45 0.61
C ALA A 182 15.23 1.29 -0.42
N ILE A 183 14.70 2.47 -0.78
CA ILE A 183 15.38 3.40 -1.68
C ILE A 183 16.69 3.91 -1.06
N TYR A 184 16.70 4.29 0.21
CA TYR A 184 17.92 4.70 0.91
C TYR A 184 18.96 3.60 1.00
N GLN A 185 18.53 2.35 1.20
CA GLN A 185 19.42 1.21 1.24
C GLN A 185 20.10 0.98 -0.12
N ARG A 186 19.31 1.04 -1.20
CA ARG A 186 19.81 0.87 -2.58
C ARG A 186 20.71 2.02 -3.02
N THR A 187 20.39 3.25 -2.62
CA THR A 187 21.17 4.46 -2.96
C THR A 187 22.39 4.70 -2.08
N GLY A 188 22.77 3.72 -1.24
CA GLY A 188 24.01 3.81 -0.45
C GLY A 188 23.90 4.73 0.77
N ARG A 189 22.69 4.92 1.32
CA ARG A 189 22.40 5.71 2.52
C ARG A 189 21.94 4.81 3.68
N PRO A 190 22.76 3.83 4.12
CA PRO A 190 22.33 2.80 5.07
C PRO A 190 21.92 3.36 6.44
N MET A 191 22.54 4.45 6.91
CA MET A 191 22.14 5.09 8.17
C MET A 191 20.70 5.63 8.13
N ARG A 192 20.27 6.19 6.99
CA ARG A 192 18.90 6.69 6.83
C ARG A 192 17.91 5.53 6.73
N ALA A 193 18.27 4.48 5.99
CA ALA A 193 17.45 3.26 5.89
C ALA A 193 17.24 2.61 7.26
N ALA A 194 18.30 2.41 8.04
CA ALA A 194 18.23 1.81 9.37
C ALA A 194 17.31 2.60 10.31
N ARG A 195 17.37 3.93 10.26
CA ARG A 195 16.48 4.79 11.06
C ARG A 195 15.00 4.53 10.73
N LEU A 196 14.64 4.50 9.45
CA LEU A 196 13.26 4.29 9.03
C LEU A 196 12.77 2.88 9.38
N TYR A 197 13.60 1.85 9.22
CA TYR A 197 13.22 0.50 9.66
C TYR A 197 13.01 0.40 11.17
N ARG A 198 13.83 1.07 11.99
CA ARG A 198 13.62 1.13 13.44
C ARG A 198 12.32 1.86 13.79
N THR A 199 12.00 2.95 13.10
CA THR A 199 10.72 3.65 13.26
C THR A 199 9.55 2.70 13.00
N LEU A 200 9.59 1.97 11.87
CA LEU A 200 8.56 0.98 11.52
C LEU A 200 8.41 -0.12 12.59
N LEU A 201 9.52 -0.68 13.06
CA LEU A 201 9.53 -1.72 14.09
C LEU A 201 9.08 -1.22 15.47
N SER A 202 9.10 0.09 15.70
CA SER A 202 8.64 0.70 16.96
C SER A 202 7.17 1.11 16.91
N SER A 203 6.62 1.35 15.72
CA SER A 203 5.24 1.84 15.53
C SER A 203 4.26 0.76 15.09
N HIS A 204 4.73 -0.42 14.68
CA HIS A 204 3.91 -1.50 14.13
C HIS A 204 4.30 -2.87 14.69
N PRO A 205 3.38 -3.86 14.65
CA PRO A 205 3.75 -5.25 14.83
C PRO A 205 4.94 -5.60 13.93
N PRO A 206 6.00 -6.24 14.47
CA PRO A 206 7.23 -6.47 13.73
C PRO A 206 6.99 -7.38 12.52
N GLU A 207 7.39 -6.90 11.35
CA GLU A 207 7.35 -7.66 10.11
C GLU A 207 8.74 -8.12 9.69
N GLY A 208 8.85 -9.34 9.17
CA GLY A 208 10.14 -9.94 8.80
C GLY A 208 10.91 -9.09 7.78
N ARG A 209 10.19 -8.47 6.83
CA ARG A 209 10.82 -7.61 5.81
C ARG A 209 11.53 -6.39 6.42
N TRP A 210 11.04 -5.85 7.54
CA TRP A 210 11.67 -4.71 8.20
C TRP A 210 12.86 -5.12 9.05
N TRP A 211 12.81 -6.28 9.70
CA TRP A 211 13.99 -6.83 10.37
C TRP A 211 15.12 -7.13 9.39
N LEU A 212 14.78 -7.70 8.23
CA LEU A 212 15.77 -7.96 7.19
C LEU A 212 16.36 -6.66 6.61
N GLY A 213 15.50 -5.69 6.29
CA GLY A 213 15.93 -4.37 5.83
C GLY A 213 16.83 -3.67 6.84
N LEU A 214 16.46 -3.73 8.13
CA LEU A 214 17.29 -3.23 9.21
C LEU A 214 18.64 -3.94 9.25
N ALA A 215 18.67 -5.28 9.29
CA ALA A 215 19.90 -6.05 9.37
C ALA A 215 20.88 -5.71 8.25
N LEU A 216 20.39 -5.65 7.01
CA LEU A 216 21.18 -5.28 5.84
C LEU A 216 21.69 -3.83 5.91
N ALA A 217 20.86 -2.90 6.39
CA ALA A 217 21.25 -1.50 6.55
C ALA A 217 22.31 -1.33 7.67
N GLU A 218 22.16 -2.03 8.79
CA GLU A 218 23.10 -2.10 9.90
C GLU A 218 24.45 -2.68 9.47
N GLU A 219 24.42 -3.76 8.69
CA GLU A 219 25.61 -4.42 8.17
C GLU A 219 26.36 -3.51 7.18
N LYS A 220 25.63 -2.88 6.25
CA LYS A 220 26.22 -1.98 5.24
C LYS A 220 26.83 -0.71 5.85
N ARG A 221 26.36 -0.26 7.03
CA ARG A 221 26.98 0.85 7.77
C ARG A 221 28.10 0.41 8.72
N GLY A 222 28.49 -0.87 8.73
CA GLY A 222 29.55 -1.42 9.56
C GLY A 222 29.16 -1.75 11.01
N ALA A 223 27.87 -1.69 11.36
CA ALA A 223 27.42 -1.99 12.72
C ALA A 223 27.07 -3.47 12.89
N GLN A 224 28.10 -4.31 12.91
CA GLN A 224 27.97 -5.76 12.93
C GLN A 224 27.12 -6.28 14.10
N ALA A 225 27.33 -5.77 15.32
CA ALA A 225 26.53 -6.18 16.48
C ALA A 225 25.02 -5.86 16.32
N ALA A 226 24.68 -4.72 15.71
CA ALA A 226 23.28 -4.37 15.44
C ALA A 226 22.69 -5.23 14.32
N ALA A 227 23.48 -5.52 13.28
CA ALA A 227 23.09 -6.41 12.20
C ALA A 227 22.78 -7.83 12.71
N ARG A 228 23.64 -8.39 13.57
CA ARG A 228 23.43 -9.68 14.23
C ARG A 228 22.11 -9.73 14.98
N LYS A 229 21.84 -8.73 15.83
CA LYS A 229 20.57 -8.63 16.58
C LYS A 229 19.36 -8.62 15.64
N ALA A 230 19.42 -7.87 14.54
CA ALA A 230 18.31 -7.79 13.59
C ALA A 230 18.12 -9.09 12.79
N TYR A 231 19.19 -9.78 12.36
CA TYR A 231 19.08 -11.10 11.72
C TYR A 231 18.53 -12.15 12.69
N ALA A 232 19.01 -12.17 13.94
CA ALA A 232 18.50 -13.08 14.95
C ALA A 232 17.01 -12.82 15.23
N ALA A 233 16.60 -11.55 15.36
CA ALA A 233 15.20 -11.18 15.54
C ALA A 233 14.31 -11.69 14.39
N LEU A 234 14.77 -11.58 13.14
CA LEU A 234 14.07 -12.15 11.97
C LEU A 234 13.90 -13.68 12.08
N LEU A 235 14.95 -14.39 12.46
CA LEU A 235 14.98 -15.85 12.46
C LEU A 235 14.21 -16.46 13.65
N SER A 236 14.04 -15.71 14.73
CA SER A 236 13.22 -16.10 15.89
C SER A 236 11.72 -15.90 15.67
N MET A 237 11.30 -15.29 14.54
CA MET A 237 9.88 -15.11 14.24
C MET A 237 9.22 -16.46 13.90
N PRO A 238 8.02 -16.75 14.43
CA PRO A 238 7.33 -18.02 14.17
C PRO A 238 6.83 -18.16 12.73
N ASN A 239 6.56 -17.06 12.02
CA ASN A 239 6.15 -17.03 10.60
C ASN A 239 6.56 -15.70 9.95
N PRO A 240 7.87 -15.48 9.68
CA PRO A 240 8.32 -14.22 9.12
C PRO A 240 7.79 -14.07 7.68
N THR A 241 7.16 -12.92 7.39
CA THR A 241 6.64 -12.55 6.07
C THR A 241 7.75 -12.19 5.08
N VAL A 242 8.71 -13.10 4.89
CA VAL A 242 9.80 -13.03 3.90
C VAL A 242 9.98 -14.40 3.24
N GLY A 243 10.48 -14.40 2.00
CA GLY A 243 10.67 -15.65 1.26
C GLY A 243 11.74 -16.56 1.89
N GLY A 244 11.62 -17.88 1.68
CA GLY A 244 12.54 -18.87 2.28
C GLY A 244 14.02 -18.61 1.98
N GLY A 245 14.36 -18.13 0.78
CA GLY A 245 15.75 -17.80 0.47
C GLY A 245 16.28 -16.54 1.16
N ALA A 246 15.40 -15.64 1.59
CA ALA A 246 15.78 -14.51 2.44
C ALA A 246 16.11 -14.97 3.87
N LEU A 247 15.38 -15.97 4.39
CA LEU A 247 15.70 -16.61 5.66
C LEU A 247 17.04 -17.37 5.58
N GLN A 248 17.26 -18.14 4.51
CA GLN A 248 18.54 -18.82 4.29
C GLN A 248 19.70 -17.83 4.18
N TYR A 249 19.50 -16.68 3.54
CA TYR A 249 20.51 -15.64 3.54
C TYR A 249 20.76 -15.09 4.94
N ALA A 250 19.72 -14.74 5.69
CA ALA A 250 19.83 -14.23 7.05
C ALA A 250 20.59 -15.21 7.96
N GLN A 251 20.31 -16.52 7.86
CA GLN A 251 21.03 -17.58 8.58
C GLN A 251 22.52 -17.57 8.26
N ARG A 252 22.89 -17.56 6.97
CA ARG A 252 24.30 -17.54 6.57
C ARG A 252 25.02 -16.27 7.00
N ARG A 253 24.37 -15.11 6.90
CA ARG A 253 24.96 -13.84 7.33
C ARG A 253 25.14 -13.79 8.84
N LEU A 254 24.17 -14.26 9.62
CA LEU A 254 24.29 -14.35 11.06
C LEU A 254 25.48 -15.23 11.46
N ALA A 255 25.57 -16.45 10.92
CA ALA A 255 26.69 -17.36 11.17
C ALA A 255 28.06 -16.74 10.80
N ALA A 256 28.14 -16.01 9.68
CA ALA A 256 29.37 -15.33 9.27
C ALA A 256 29.74 -14.18 10.22
N LEU A 257 28.76 -13.43 10.73
CA LEU A 257 29.01 -12.34 11.68
C LEU A 257 29.38 -12.87 13.07
N ASP A 258 28.87 -14.03 13.48
CA ASP A 258 29.23 -14.66 14.76
C ASP A 258 30.66 -15.21 14.74
N GLN A 259 31.14 -15.68 13.59
CA GLN A 259 32.52 -16.15 13.42
C GLN A 259 33.56 -15.01 13.43
N GLN A 260 33.16 -13.80 13.04
CA GLN A 260 34.08 -12.65 12.95
C GLN A 260 34.33 -11.97 14.29
N ASP A 261 33.43 -12.13 15.26
CA ASP A 261 33.48 -11.46 16.56
C ASP A 261 32.63 -12.28 17.55
N PRO A 262 33.17 -13.39 18.08
CA PRO A 262 32.42 -14.30 18.96
C PRO A 262 31.96 -13.58 20.23
N PRO A 263 30.82 -14.00 20.83
CA PRO A 263 30.21 -13.35 21.99
C PRO A 263 31.09 -13.36 23.25
#